data_AF-K8MVH8-F1
#
_entry.id   AF-K8MVH8-F1
#
_cell.length_a   1.000
_cell.length_b   1.000
_cell.length_c   1.000
_cell.angle_alpha   90.00
_cell.angle_beta   90.00
_cell.angle_gamma   90.00
#
_symmetry.space_group_name_H-M   'P 1'
#
loop_
_entity.id
_entity.type
_entity.pdbx_description
1 polymer ?
#
loop_
_entity_poly.entity_id
_entity_poly.type
_entity_poly.pdbx_seq_one_letter_code
_entity_poly.pdbx_strand_id
1 'polypeptide(L)'
;MKTPDGKTYKIVPKGDYPVGKVDGDGHLESSDPIKGKVDKPRSIITYVYKEVKGDVYVHYKDTEGNTIKTSVVDEKDQPVDKDYDTVVDNRPKEIQYNGKTYELVPAGNYTVGKVDGQGHLESSDATTGKVIEGRKDVTYIYKLKEEPTQPKGNVYVHYVDENGKTIKTSVVDEKDQPVGKDYDTVVDNRPKTIVTPDGKVYELVPQGNYPVGKVDSEGHLTTTDPTTGKVIEGDKNVTYVYKLVKTPTVPTPNTPVPPTPTPNTPVDPTPNKPMDPTPNTPVNPVPEQPAQPAPALEQLPNTGETGSVASALLGAVAGVAGLAALGRRKEEEK
;
A
#
# COMPACT_ATOMS: atom_id res chain seq x y z
N MET A 1 -5.58 54.15 17.91
CA MET A 1 -6.39 55.05 17.08
C MET A 1 -6.42 54.52 15.66
N LYS A 2 -7.59 54.59 15.01
CA LYS A 2 -7.71 54.33 13.57
C LYS A 2 -7.71 55.66 12.84
N THR A 3 -6.89 55.80 11.82
CA THR A 3 -6.76 57.03 11.03
C THR A 3 -7.61 56.95 9.75
N PRO A 4 -7.94 58.09 9.11
CA PRO A 4 -8.79 58.10 7.90
C PRO A 4 -8.24 57.30 6.71
N ASP A 5 -6.92 57.08 6.68
CA ASP A 5 -6.23 56.20 5.72
C ASP A 5 -6.37 54.70 6.05
N GLY A 6 -7.19 54.35 7.05
CA GLY A 6 -7.49 52.96 7.45
C GLY A 6 -6.43 52.31 8.33
N LYS A 7 -5.31 52.99 8.62
CA LYS A 7 -4.24 52.45 9.46
C LYS A 7 -4.61 52.49 10.95
N THR A 8 -4.10 51.51 11.69
CA THR A 8 -4.26 51.45 13.14
C THR A 8 -2.93 51.72 13.82
N TYR A 9 -2.95 52.62 14.78
CA TYR A 9 -1.79 53.00 15.57
C TYR A 9 -2.05 52.78 17.05
N LYS A 10 -1.00 52.39 17.80
CA LYS A 10 -1.03 52.36 19.26
C LYS A 10 0.00 53.30 19.85
N ILE A 11 -0.33 53.85 21.02
CA ILE A 11 0.60 54.70 21.76
C ILE A 11 1.83 53.87 22.16
N VAL A 12 3.01 54.46 22.04
CA VAL A 12 4.25 53.74 22.36
C VAL A 12 4.52 53.78 23.87
N PRO A 13 5.09 52.72 24.46
CA PRO A 13 5.50 52.74 25.86
C PRO A 13 6.70 53.68 26.09
N LYS A 14 7.09 53.89 27.35
CA LYS A 14 8.29 54.67 27.70
C LYS A 14 9.54 54.14 26.98
N GLY A 15 10.31 55.03 26.37
CA GLY A 15 11.55 54.64 25.69
C GLY A 15 12.15 55.73 24.79
N ASP A 16 13.29 55.38 24.18
CA ASP A 16 13.95 56.20 23.16
C ASP A 16 13.44 55.79 21.77
N TYR A 17 12.79 56.71 21.06
CA TYR A 17 12.26 56.52 19.71
C TYR A 17 12.96 57.45 18.72
N PRO A 18 12.85 57.22 17.39
CA PRO A 18 13.43 58.12 16.39
C PRO A 18 12.96 59.57 16.51
N VAL A 19 11.78 59.80 17.10
CA VAL A 19 11.21 61.13 17.34
C VAL A 19 11.62 61.74 18.69
N GLY A 20 12.30 60.99 19.57
CA GLY A 20 12.78 61.43 20.88
C GLY A 20 12.37 60.52 22.04
N LYS A 21 12.66 60.98 23.26
CA LYS A 21 12.30 60.31 24.51
C LYS A 21 10.81 60.41 24.79
N VAL A 22 10.20 59.28 25.10
CA VAL A 22 8.77 59.16 25.40
C VAL A 22 8.59 58.68 26.83
N ASP A 23 7.67 59.30 27.56
CA ASP A 23 7.35 58.98 28.94
C ASP A 23 6.34 57.81 29.09
N GLY A 24 5.88 57.56 30.32
CA GLY A 24 4.95 56.46 30.62
C GLY A 24 3.54 56.64 30.05
N ASP A 25 3.15 57.88 29.73
CA ASP A 25 1.86 58.22 29.14
C ASP A 25 1.94 58.27 27.60
N GLY A 26 3.08 57.93 27.01
CA GLY A 26 3.32 58.01 25.57
C GLY A 26 3.55 59.43 25.05
N HIS A 27 3.78 60.38 25.96
CA HIS A 27 4.07 61.77 25.67
C HIS A 27 5.55 61.96 25.34
N LEU A 28 5.81 62.79 24.33
CA LEU A 28 7.16 63.15 23.95
C LEU A 28 7.74 64.14 24.96
N GLU A 29 8.79 63.75 25.70
CA GLU A 29 9.37 64.52 26.81
C GLU A 29 9.86 65.92 26.38
N SER A 30 10.17 66.12 25.09
CA SER A 30 10.56 67.42 24.53
C SER A 30 9.39 68.34 24.20
N SER A 31 8.14 67.87 24.34
CA SER A 31 6.92 68.67 24.12
C SER A 31 6.35 69.19 25.44
N ASP A 32 5.30 70.01 25.38
CA ASP A 32 4.78 70.65 26.59
C ASP A 32 4.19 69.67 27.58
N PRO A 33 4.29 69.93 28.91
CA PRO A 33 3.77 69.04 29.94
C PRO A 33 2.28 68.72 29.75
N ILE A 34 1.91 67.46 29.95
CA ILE A 34 0.51 67.00 29.89
C ILE A 34 -0.36 67.52 31.05
N LYS A 35 0.26 68.04 32.11
CA LYS A 35 -0.39 68.57 33.32
C LYS A 35 0.34 69.85 33.77
N GLY A 36 -0.40 70.87 34.20
CA GLY A 36 0.17 72.12 34.70
C GLY A 36 -0.73 73.33 34.48
N LYS A 37 -0.20 74.53 34.76
CA LYS A 37 -0.86 75.80 34.42
C LYS A 37 -0.53 76.19 32.98
N VAL A 38 -1.47 76.83 32.30
CA VAL A 38 -1.27 77.33 30.93
C VAL A 38 -0.62 78.71 31.03
N ASP A 39 0.71 78.72 31.00
CA ASP A 39 1.51 79.94 31.26
C ASP A 39 2.03 80.61 29.96
N LYS A 40 1.57 80.14 28.80
CA LYS A 40 1.98 80.65 27.49
C LYS A 40 0.82 80.69 26.50
N PRO A 41 0.88 81.56 25.49
CA PRO A 41 -0.23 81.74 24.53
C PRO A 41 -0.55 80.49 23.71
N ARG A 42 0.39 79.53 23.59
CA ARG A 42 0.18 78.24 22.90
C ARG A 42 1.01 77.13 23.51
N SER A 43 0.36 76.01 23.84
CA SER A 43 1.01 74.75 24.21
C SER A 43 0.81 73.69 23.14
N ILE A 44 1.85 72.90 22.86
CA ILE A 44 1.90 71.80 21.90
C ILE A 44 2.32 70.56 22.68
N ILE A 45 1.34 69.70 22.94
CA ILE A 45 1.52 68.41 23.60
C ILE A 45 1.56 67.36 22.50
N THR A 46 2.64 66.58 22.43
CA THR A 46 2.83 65.59 21.37
C THR A 46 2.84 64.19 21.97
N TYR A 47 2.02 63.30 21.41
CA TYR A 47 2.00 61.88 21.75
C TYR A 47 2.58 61.07 20.59
N VAL A 48 3.34 60.02 20.93
CA VAL A 48 4.03 59.19 19.95
C VAL A 48 3.27 57.89 19.75
N TYR A 49 3.04 57.54 18.50
CA TYR A 49 2.31 56.34 18.11
C TYR A 49 3.11 55.51 17.11
N LYS A 50 2.87 54.20 17.12
CA LYS A 50 3.40 53.26 16.11
C LYS A 50 2.27 52.55 15.39
N GLU A 51 2.43 52.38 14.08
CA GLU A 51 1.51 51.58 13.25
C GLU A 51 1.56 50.13 13.74
N VAL A 52 0.40 49.48 13.83
CA VAL A 52 0.27 48.07 14.15
C VAL A 52 -0.30 47.33 12.95
N LYS A 53 0.24 46.13 12.72
CA LYS A 53 -0.05 45.30 11.56
C LYS A 53 -0.24 43.85 11.99
N GLY A 54 -0.83 43.06 11.10
CA GLY A 54 -1.02 41.64 11.31
C GLY A 54 -0.69 40.78 10.12
N ASP A 55 -0.49 39.51 10.42
CA ASP A 55 -0.27 38.43 9.47
C ASP A 55 -1.30 37.30 9.69
N VAL A 56 -1.66 36.61 8.61
CA VAL A 56 -2.49 35.39 8.63
C VAL A 56 -1.73 34.29 7.89
N TYR A 57 -1.52 33.15 8.55
CA TYR A 57 -0.86 31.98 7.99
C TYR A 57 -1.83 30.79 7.92
N VAL A 58 -1.65 29.96 6.90
CA VAL A 58 -2.44 28.75 6.69
C VAL A 58 -1.55 27.51 6.73
N HIS A 59 -1.94 26.54 7.54
CA HIS A 59 -1.26 25.27 7.76
C HIS A 59 -2.08 24.10 7.21
N TYR A 60 -1.38 23.06 6.74
CA TYR A 60 -1.99 21.87 6.17
C TYR A 60 -1.45 20.63 6.88
N LYS A 61 -2.30 19.95 7.63
CA LYS A 61 -1.91 18.79 8.44
C LYS A 61 -2.77 17.57 8.14
N ASP A 62 -2.24 16.39 8.38
CA ASP A 62 -3.03 15.16 8.39
C ASP A 62 -3.79 14.99 9.73
N THR A 63 -4.56 13.90 9.84
CA THR A 63 -5.35 13.55 11.02
C THR A 63 -4.52 13.26 12.27
N GLU A 64 -3.22 13.01 12.11
CA GLU A 64 -2.23 12.73 13.15
C GLU A 64 -1.44 13.99 13.54
N GLY A 65 -1.57 15.07 12.77
CA GLY A 65 -0.93 16.37 13.02
C GLY A 65 0.38 16.59 12.27
N ASN A 66 0.78 15.67 11.39
CA ASN A 66 1.94 15.85 10.53
C ASN A 66 1.65 16.89 9.46
N THR A 67 2.62 17.74 9.15
CA THR A 67 2.49 18.71 8.05
C THR A 67 2.66 18.00 6.71
N ILE A 68 1.65 18.11 5.85
CA ILE A 68 1.61 17.44 4.53
C ILE A 68 1.77 18.41 3.35
N LYS A 69 1.80 19.72 3.61
CA LYS A 69 2.12 20.76 2.65
C LYS A 69 2.73 21.95 3.41
N THR A 70 3.72 22.60 2.80
CA THR A 70 4.31 23.81 3.34
C THR A 70 3.24 24.85 3.66
N SER A 71 3.35 25.46 4.83
CA SER A 71 2.43 26.52 5.25
C SER A 71 2.59 27.75 4.34
N VAL A 72 1.49 28.44 4.10
CA VAL A 72 1.44 29.61 3.22
C VAL A 72 1.06 30.85 4.01
N VAL A 73 1.45 32.01 3.49
CA VAL A 73 1.04 33.30 4.04
C VAL A 73 -0.16 33.77 3.24
N ASP A 74 -1.28 33.96 3.92
CA ASP A 74 -2.52 34.48 3.35
C ASP A 74 -2.46 36.02 3.34
N GLU A 75 -2.12 36.60 4.48
CA GLU A 75 -1.97 38.05 4.66
C GLU A 75 -0.63 38.37 5.34
N LYS A 76 0.12 39.34 4.80
CA LYS A 76 1.40 39.79 5.36
C LYS A 76 1.43 41.29 5.59
N ASP A 77 1.81 41.72 6.79
CA ASP A 77 1.99 43.12 7.20
C ASP A 77 0.79 44.02 6.85
N GLN A 78 -0.41 43.45 6.99
CA GLN A 78 -1.66 44.10 6.62
C GLN A 78 -2.18 45.00 7.74
N PRO A 79 -2.94 46.06 7.41
CA PRO A 79 -3.60 46.88 8.41
C PRO A 79 -4.62 46.05 9.20
N VAL A 80 -4.70 46.34 10.50
CA VAL A 80 -5.74 45.79 11.37
C VAL A 80 -7.13 46.16 10.82
N ASP A 81 -8.09 45.26 11.01
CA ASP A 81 -9.48 45.30 10.51
C ASP A 81 -9.68 44.96 9.02
N LYS A 82 -8.61 44.72 8.25
CA LYS A 82 -8.73 44.18 6.90
C LYS A 82 -9.38 42.80 6.97
N ASP A 83 -10.36 42.54 6.10
CA ASP A 83 -10.98 41.21 5.99
C ASP A 83 -10.03 40.22 5.30
N TYR A 84 -10.07 38.96 5.75
CA TYR A 84 -9.37 37.83 5.12
C TYR A 84 -10.32 36.63 4.97
N ASP A 85 -10.08 35.78 3.97
CA ASP A 85 -10.85 34.56 3.70
C ASP A 85 -9.97 33.43 3.15
N THR A 86 -9.44 32.62 4.06
CA THR A 86 -8.58 31.48 3.73
C THR A 86 -9.33 30.34 3.02
N VAL A 87 -10.67 30.32 3.08
CA VAL A 87 -11.50 29.30 2.42
C VAL A 87 -11.45 29.48 0.90
N VAL A 88 -11.41 30.73 0.45
CA VAL A 88 -11.30 31.09 -0.97
C VAL A 88 -9.85 31.01 -1.44
N ASP A 89 -8.93 31.55 -0.64
CA ASP A 89 -7.57 31.81 -1.11
C ASP A 89 -6.65 30.59 -0.97
N ASN A 90 -6.79 29.81 0.11
CA ASN A 90 -5.76 28.88 0.56
C ASN A 90 -6.27 27.51 1.03
N ARG A 91 -7.43 27.06 0.55
CA ARG A 91 -8.06 25.77 0.91
C ARG A 91 -8.17 24.80 -0.29
N PRO A 92 -7.08 24.13 -0.70
CA PRO A 92 -7.15 23.11 -1.74
C PRO A 92 -7.97 21.91 -1.28
N LYS A 93 -8.79 21.35 -2.18
CA LYS A 93 -9.59 20.14 -1.91
C LYS A 93 -8.73 18.91 -1.71
N GLU A 94 -7.63 18.82 -2.47
CA GLU A 94 -6.69 17.70 -2.44
C GLU A 94 -5.24 18.18 -2.37
N ILE A 95 -4.39 17.40 -1.73
CA ILE A 95 -2.95 17.64 -1.59
C ILE A 95 -2.19 16.38 -1.97
N GLN A 96 -1.15 16.52 -2.78
CA GLN A 96 -0.19 15.44 -3.08
C GLN A 96 0.99 15.54 -2.10
N TYR A 97 1.25 14.47 -1.35
CA TYR A 97 2.35 14.41 -0.39
C TYR A 97 2.96 13.00 -0.36
N ASN A 98 4.28 12.90 -0.56
CA ASN A 98 5.01 11.63 -0.59
C ASN A 98 4.37 10.55 -1.51
N GLY A 99 3.90 10.97 -2.70
CA GLY A 99 3.27 10.07 -3.68
C GLY A 99 1.86 9.61 -3.31
N LYS A 100 1.26 10.17 -2.25
CA LYS A 100 -0.11 9.88 -1.81
C LYS A 100 -0.99 11.11 -1.98
N THR A 101 -2.27 10.87 -2.28
CA THR A 101 -3.27 11.93 -2.36
C THR A 101 -4.02 12.03 -1.03
N TYR A 102 -4.13 13.24 -0.51
CA TYR A 102 -4.88 13.57 0.70
C TYR A 102 -6.07 14.45 0.33
N GLU A 103 -7.21 14.23 0.98
CA GLU A 103 -8.42 15.04 0.82
C GLU A 103 -8.86 15.64 2.16
N LEU A 104 -9.58 16.77 2.13
CA LEU A 104 -10.11 17.38 3.34
C LEU A 104 -10.99 16.40 4.11
N VAL A 105 -10.83 16.40 5.43
CA VAL A 105 -11.66 15.54 6.29
C VAL A 105 -13.09 16.11 6.41
N PRO A 106 -14.11 15.25 6.54
CA PRO A 106 -15.43 15.70 6.97
C PRO A 106 -15.41 16.17 8.44
N ALA A 107 -16.46 16.86 8.87
CA ALA A 107 -16.61 17.26 10.27
C ALA A 107 -16.55 16.04 11.19
N GLY A 108 -15.82 16.14 12.30
CA GLY A 108 -15.61 15.03 13.21
C GLY A 108 -14.54 15.28 14.27
N ASN A 109 -14.33 14.28 15.13
CA ASN A 109 -13.25 14.29 16.11
C ASN A 109 -12.11 13.39 15.62
N TYR A 110 -10.93 13.97 15.48
CA TYR A 110 -9.70 13.31 15.04
C TYR A 110 -8.63 13.41 16.13
N THR A 111 -7.47 12.77 15.93
CA THR A 111 -6.34 12.83 16.87
C THR A 111 -5.88 14.28 17.12
N VAL A 112 -5.91 15.12 16.09
CA VAL A 112 -5.60 16.56 16.18
C VAL A 112 -6.65 17.40 16.90
N GLY A 113 -7.87 16.87 17.08
CA GLY A 113 -8.99 17.58 17.71
C GLY A 113 -10.26 17.59 16.86
N LYS A 114 -11.17 18.49 17.21
CA LYS A 114 -12.46 18.66 16.53
C LYS A 114 -12.29 19.48 15.25
N VAL A 115 -12.85 18.97 14.17
CA VAL A 115 -12.79 19.56 12.84
C VAL A 115 -14.21 19.85 12.34
N ASP A 116 -14.38 21.02 11.75
CA ASP A 116 -15.66 21.48 11.22
C ASP A 116 -15.96 20.96 9.79
N GLY A 117 -17.11 21.34 9.23
CA GLY A 117 -17.52 20.93 7.88
C GLY A 117 -16.67 21.48 6.75
N GLN A 118 -15.76 22.42 7.05
CA GLN A 118 -14.80 22.94 6.09
C GLN A 118 -13.45 22.20 6.16
N GLY A 119 -13.30 21.22 7.04
CA GLY A 119 -12.02 20.56 7.29
C GLY A 119 -11.06 21.45 8.09
N HIS A 120 -11.54 22.50 8.74
CA HIS A 120 -10.75 23.40 9.58
C HIS A 120 -10.73 22.91 11.03
N LEU A 121 -9.56 22.99 11.65
CA LEU A 121 -9.36 22.59 13.05
C LEU A 121 -9.91 23.67 13.98
N GLU A 122 -10.96 23.34 14.76
CA GLU A 122 -11.68 24.33 15.58
C GLU A 122 -10.83 24.99 16.67
N SER A 123 -9.70 24.38 17.05
CA SER A 123 -8.75 24.98 18.00
C SER A 123 -7.77 25.98 17.37
N SER A 124 -7.79 26.15 16.05
CA SER A 124 -7.00 27.16 15.32
C SER A 124 -7.78 28.45 15.06
N ASP A 125 -7.14 29.49 14.51
CA ASP A 125 -7.83 30.74 14.19
C ASP A 125 -8.91 30.53 13.13
N ALA A 126 -10.00 31.31 13.22
CA ALA A 126 -11.11 31.24 12.27
C ALA A 126 -10.66 31.41 10.81
N THR A 127 -11.30 30.67 9.91
CA THR A 127 -10.99 30.65 8.46
C THR A 127 -11.31 31.96 7.75
N THR A 128 -12.21 32.76 8.30
CA THR A 128 -12.56 34.11 7.84
C THR A 128 -12.58 35.05 9.03
N GLY A 129 -12.30 36.32 8.78
CA GLY A 129 -12.37 37.34 9.84
C GLY A 129 -11.61 38.59 9.49
N LYS A 130 -11.16 39.30 10.52
CA LYS A 130 -10.37 40.51 10.40
C LYS A 130 -8.95 40.29 10.90
N VAL A 131 -7.99 40.87 10.19
CA VAL A 131 -6.59 40.95 10.62
C VAL A 131 -6.53 41.68 11.97
N ILE A 132 -5.79 41.12 12.92
CA ILE A 132 -5.52 41.70 14.23
C ILE A 132 -4.05 42.10 14.34
N GLU A 133 -3.67 42.85 15.38
CA GLU A 133 -2.25 43.02 15.67
C GLU A 133 -1.60 41.66 15.96
N GLY A 134 -0.50 41.36 15.28
CA GLY A 134 0.27 40.13 15.49
C GLY A 134 -0.03 39.07 14.44
N ARG A 135 -0.27 37.84 14.88
CA ARG A 135 -0.31 36.66 14.02
C ARG A 135 -1.59 35.86 14.24
N LYS A 136 -2.16 35.37 13.14
CA LYS A 136 -3.19 34.34 13.12
C LYS A 136 -2.71 33.09 12.39
N ASP A 137 -3.10 31.93 12.89
CA ASP A 137 -2.73 30.62 12.33
C ASP A 137 -3.98 29.77 12.12
N VAL A 138 -4.38 29.62 10.86
CA VAL A 138 -5.53 28.79 10.42
C VAL A 138 -5.01 27.43 9.99
N THR A 139 -5.63 26.34 10.45
CA THR A 139 -5.19 24.98 10.10
C THR A 139 -6.29 24.16 9.43
N TYR A 140 -6.00 23.63 8.24
CA TYR A 140 -6.84 22.65 7.56
C TYR A 140 -6.30 21.23 7.74
N ILE A 141 -7.23 20.29 7.97
CA ILE A 141 -6.96 18.89 8.27
C ILE A 141 -7.40 18.01 7.10
N TYR A 142 -6.53 17.07 6.74
CA TYR A 142 -6.71 16.16 5.62
C TYR A 142 -6.56 14.71 6.07
N LYS A 143 -7.19 13.79 5.36
CA LYS A 143 -7.00 12.35 5.48
C LYS A 143 -6.42 11.80 4.20
N LEU A 144 -5.76 10.65 4.30
CA LEU A 144 -5.35 9.90 3.12
C LEU A 144 -6.59 9.52 2.31
N LYS A 145 -6.60 9.87 1.02
CA LYS A 145 -7.63 9.44 0.09
C LYS A 145 -7.35 7.99 -0.26
N GLU A 146 -8.29 7.11 0.05
CA GLU A 146 -8.19 5.71 -0.34
C GLU A 146 -8.27 5.61 -1.87
N GLU A 147 -7.30 4.94 -2.48
CA GLU A 147 -7.41 4.61 -3.89
C GLU A 147 -8.52 3.57 -4.06
N PRO A 148 -9.41 3.72 -5.05
CA PRO A 148 -10.43 2.72 -5.30
C PRO A 148 -9.75 1.40 -5.62
N THR A 149 -9.95 0.39 -4.76
CA THR A 149 -9.50 -0.96 -5.06
C THR A 149 -10.27 -1.44 -6.28
N GLN A 150 -9.57 -1.69 -7.40
CA GLN A 150 -10.22 -2.27 -8.56
C GLN A 150 -10.78 -3.65 -8.16
N PRO A 151 -12.03 -3.97 -8.52
CA PRO A 151 -12.58 -5.29 -8.27
C PRO A 151 -11.73 -6.34 -8.95
N LYS A 152 -11.62 -7.50 -8.31
CA LYS A 152 -10.79 -8.62 -8.77
C LYS A 152 -11.63 -9.88 -8.88
N GLY A 153 -11.16 -10.81 -9.70
CA GLY A 153 -11.79 -12.11 -9.86
C GLY A 153 -10.81 -13.25 -10.03
N ASN A 154 -11.36 -14.46 -9.99
CA ASN A 154 -10.63 -15.71 -10.18
C ASN A 154 -11.34 -16.59 -11.22
N VAL A 155 -10.57 -17.43 -11.89
CA VAL A 155 -11.08 -18.47 -12.79
C VAL A 155 -10.53 -19.81 -12.33
N TYR A 156 -11.41 -20.76 -12.03
CA TYR A 156 -11.06 -22.10 -11.60
C TYR A 156 -11.48 -23.12 -12.66
N VAL A 157 -10.67 -24.16 -12.82
CA VAL A 157 -10.93 -25.27 -13.74
C VAL A 157 -11.07 -26.56 -12.96
N HIS A 158 -12.17 -27.26 -13.19
CA HIS A 158 -12.52 -28.53 -12.57
C HIS A 158 -12.47 -29.68 -13.58
N TYR A 159 -12.10 -30.86 -13.09
CA TYR A 159 -12.00 -32.08 -13.89
C TYR A 159 -12.84 -33.18 -13.27
N VAL A 160 -13.90 -33.57 -13.97
CA VAL A 160 -14.85 -34.57 -13.48
C VAL A 160 -15.02 -35.73 -14.46
N ASP A 161 -15.44 -36.88 -13.96
CA ASP A 161 -15.88 -37.98 -14.83
C ASP A 161 -17.30 -37.76 -15.38
N GLU A 162 -17.76 -38.68 -16.23
CA GLU A 162 -19.10 -38.66 -16.84
C GLU A 162 -20.25 -38.62 -15.82
N ASN A 163 -20.01 -38.99 -14.55
CA ASN A 163 -20.97 -38.95 -13.46
C ASN A 163 -20.81 -37.71 -12.55
N GLY A 164 -19.89 -36.80 -12.87
CA GLY A 164 -19.62 -35.59 -12.10
C GLY A 164 -18.67 -35.78 -10.92
N LYS A 165 -18.03 -36.95 -10.79
CA LYS A 165 -17.04 -37.16 -9.72
C LYS A 165 -15.72 -36.51 -10.10
N THR A 166 -15.14 -35.73 -9.19
CA THR A 166 -13.80 -35.16 -9.38
C THR A 166 -12.73 -36.24 -9.54
N ILE A 167 -11.96 -36.14 -10.63
CA ILE A 167 -10.89 -37.10 -10.97
C ILE A 167 -9.48 -36.52 -10.85
N LYS A 168 -9.37 -35.19 -10.81
CA LYS A 168 -8.12 -34.45 -10.59
C LYS A 168 -8.44 -33.20 -9.79
N THR A 169 -7.51 -32.79 -8.92
CA THR A 169 -7.60 -31.53 -8.18
C THR A 169 -7.85 -30.36 -9.14
N SER A 170 -8.77 -29.49 -8.76
CA SER A 170 -9.05 -28.25 -9.48
C SER A 170 -7.79 -27.38 -9.57
N VAL A 171 -7.65 -26.63 -10.66
CA VAL A 171 -6.54 -25.70 -10.86
C VAL A 171 -7.06 -24.27 -10.91
N VAL A 172 -6.21 -23.33 -10.53
CA VAL A 172 -6.48 -21.89 -10.67
C VAL A 172 -5.89 -21.45 -11.99
N ASP A 173 -6.74 -20.99 -12.89
CA ASP A 173 -6.35 -20.43 -14.19
C ASP A 173 -5.94 -18.96 -14.01
N GLU A 174 -6.81 -18.19 -13.34
CA GLU A 174 -6.57 -16.80 -13.00
C GLU A 174 -6.81 -16.54 -11.51
N LYS A 175 -5.88 -15.83 -10.85
CA LYS A 175 -5.96 -15.48 -9.42
C LYS A 175 -5.85 -13.98 -9.20
N ASP A 176 -6.82 -13.39 -8.50
CA ASP A 176 -6.85 -11.97 -8.10
C ASP A 176 -6.57 -11.01 -9.27
N GLN A 177 -7.06 -11.36 -10.46
CA GLN A 177 -6.84 -10.59 -11.67
C GLN A 177 -7.83 -9.43 -11.77
N PRO A 178 -7.45 -8.33 -12.44
CA PRO A 178 -8.37 -7.22 -12.69
C PRO A 178 -9.56 -7.69 -13.54
N VAL A 179 -10.75 -7.19 -13.19
CA VAL A 179 -11.96 -7.39 -14.00
C VAL A 179 -11.72 -6.92 -15.44
N GLY A 180 -12.17 -7.72 -16.40
CA GLY A 180 -12.04 -7.44 -17.83
C GLY A 180 -10.82 -8.07 -18.51
N LYS A 181 -9.86 -8.62 -17.75
CA LYS A 181 -8.75 -9.43 -18.29
C LYS A 181 -9.32 -10.64 -19.04
N ASP A 182 -8.81 -10.90 -20.24
CA ASP A 182 -9.19 -12.10 -21.00
C ASP A 182 -8.55 -13.36 -20.38
N TYR A 183 -9.29 -14.47 -20.40
CA TYR A 183 -8.83 -15.79 -20.00
C TYR A 183 -9.23 -16.84 -21.05
N ASP A 184 -8.44 -17.91 -21.16
CA ASP A 184 -8.67 -19.03 -22.10
C ASP A 184 -8.21 -20.37 -21.50
N THR A 185 -9.15 -21.03 -20.83
CA THR A 185 -8.90 -22.34 -20.19
C THR A 185 -8.69 -23.48 -21.19
N VAL A 186 -9.07 -23.29 -22.47
CA VAL A 186 -8.89 -24.29 -23.53
C VAL A 186 -7.41 -24.43 -23.87
N VAL A 187 -6.68 -23.32 -23.82
CA VAL A 187 -5.24 -23.27 -24.04
C VAL A 187 -4.49 -23.67 -22.77
N ASP A 188 -4.89 -23.13 -21.63
CA ASP A 188 -4.06 -23.18 -20.43
C ASP A 188 -4.25 -24.46 -19.61
N ASN A 189 -5.49 -24.95 -19.48
CA ASN A 189 -5.84 -25.92 -18.44
C ASN A 189 -6.75 -27.06 -18.92
N ARG A 190 -6.65 -27.44 -20.20
CA ARG A 190 -7.45 -28.51 -20.83
C ARG A 190 -6.61 -29.71 -21.32
N PRO A 191 -6.17 -30.61 -20.43
CA PRO A 191 -5.43 -31.81 -20.84
C PRO A 191 -6.34 -32.78 -21.62
N LYS A 192 -5.80 -33.43 -22.66
CA LYS A 192 -6.56 -34.48 -23.40
C LYS A 192 -6.74 -35.77 -22.58
N THR A 193 -5.79 -36.06 -21.70
CA THR A 193 -5.73 -37.28 -20.90
C THR A 193 -5.32 -36.95 -19.47
N ILE A 194 -5.98 -37.58 -18.50
CA ILE A 194 -5.64 -37.49 -17.07
C ILE A 194 -5.33 -38.90 -16.58
N VAL A 195 -4.20 -39.05 -15.89
CA VAL A 195 -3.83 -40.28 -15.18
C VAL A 195 -3.94 -40.01 -13.69
N THR A 196 -4.79 -40.77 -13.01
CA THR A 196 -5.02 -40.62 -11.57
C THR A 196 -3.94 -41.37 -10.77
N PRO A 197 -3.72 -41.02 -9.48
CA PRO A 197 -2.71 -41.68 -8.65
C PRO A 197 -2.89 -43.20 -8.51
N ASP A 198 -4.13 -43.69 -8.59
CA ASP A 198 -4.46 -45.12 -8.59
C ASP A 198 -4.32 -45.78 -9.96
N GLY A 199 -3.78 -45.07 -10.97
CA GLY A 199 -3.43 -45.61 -12.28
C GLY A 199 -4.59 -45.73 -13.28
N LYS A 200 -5.76 -45.17 -12.98
CA LYS A 200 -6.85 -45.06 -13.97
C LYS A 200 -6.51 -43.99 -15.00
N VAL A 201 -6.86 -44.24 -16.26
CA VAL A 201 -6.64 -43.30 -17.36
C VAL A 201 -7.99 -42.80 -17.87
N TYR A 202 -8.15 -41.50 -17.87
CA TYR A 202 -9.33 -40.78 -18.32
C TYR A 202 -9.01 -39.95 -19.56
N GLU A 203 -9.89 -39.98 -20.56
CA GLU A 203 -9.79 -39.16 -21.77
C GLU A 203 -10.92 -38.15 -21.85
N LEU A 204 -10.63 -36.95 -22.36
CA LEU A 204 -11.63 -35.91 -22.53
C LEU A 204 -12.74 -36.39 -23.47
N VAL A 205 -14.00 -36.15 -23.09
CA VAL A 205 -15.14 -36.66 -23.86
C VAL A 205 -15.45 -35.80 -25.10
N PRO A 206 -15.96 -36.38 -26.19
CA PRO A 206 -16.49 -35.60 -27.31
C PRO A 206 -17.83 -34.95 -26.96
N GLN A 207 -18.30 -34.02 -27.79
CA GLN A 207 -19.62 -33.41 -27.66
C GLN A 207 -20.72 -34.46 -27.53
N GLY A 208 -21.60 -34.29 -26.54
CA GLY A 208 -22.65 -35.27 -26.27
C GLY A 208 -23.46 -34.96 -25.02
N ASN A 209 -24.36 -35.89 -24.69
CA ASN A 209 -25.13 -35.84 -23.46
C ASN A 209 -24.66 -36.97 -22.54
N TYR A 210 -24.14 -36.60 -21.37
CA TYR A 210 -23.58 -37.50 -20.36
C TYR A 210 -24.42 -37.44 -19.08
N PRO A 211 -24.24 -38.39 -18.13
CA PRO A 211 -24.95 -38.33 -16.86
C PRO A 211 -24.79 -37.01 -16.10
N VAL A 212 -23.59 -36.39 -16.15
CA VAL A 212 -23.30 -35.08 -15.55
C VAL A 212 -23.96 -33.90 -16.29
N GLY A 213 -24.37 -34.09 -17.54
CA GLY A 213 -25.05 -33.08 -18.35
C GLY A 213 -24.55 -33.00 -19.79
N LYS A 214 -24.92 -31.90 -20.46
CA LYS A 214 -24.57 -31.64 -21.85
C LYS A 214 -23.15 -31.08 -21.96
N VAL A 215 -22.35 -31.70 -22.81
CA VAL A 215 -20.96 -31.34 -23.07
C VAL A 215 -20.80 -30.84 -24.50
N ASP A 216 -20.04 -29.76 -24.70
CA ASP A 216 -19.77 -29.15 -26.00
C ASP A 216 -18.57 -29.80 -26.74
N SER A 217 -18.19 -29.24 -27.90
CA SER A 217 -17.06 -29.71 -28.72
C SER A 217 -15.70 -29.65 -28.02
N GLU A 218 -15.59 -28.88 -26.94
CA GLU A 218 -14.37 -28.73 -26.18
C GLU A 218 -14.31 -29.69 -25.00
N GLY A 219 -15.32 -30.54 -24.80
CA GLY A 219 -15.37 -31.41 -23.63
C GLY A 219 -15.77 -30.66 -22.35
N HIS A 220 -16.27 -29.43 -22.48
CA HIS A 220 -16.71 -28.58 -21.38
C HIS A 220 -18.20 -28.79 -21.08
N LEU A 221 -18.54 -28.78 -19.79
CA LEU A 221 -19.91 -28.91 -19.30
C LEU A 221 -20.67 -27.59 -19.46
N THR A 222 -21.61 -27.56 -20.40
CA THR A 222 -22.29 -26.31 -20.83
C THR A 222 -23.10 -25.57 -19.75
N THR A 223 -23.32 -26.18 -18.59
CA THR A 223 -23.99 -25.55 -17.45
C THR A 223 -23.02 -24.80 -16.52
N THR A 224 -21.71 -24.83 -16.80
CA THR A 224 -20.67 -24.11 -16.05
C THR A 224 -20.21 -22.86 -16.79
N ASP A 225 -19.30 -22.07 -16.18
CA ASP A 225 -18.82 -20.84 -16.81
C ASP A 225 -18.11 -21.12 -18.16
N PRO A 226 -18.22 -20.21 -19.15
CA PRO A 226 -17.56 -20.38 -20.45
C PRO A 226 -16.05 -20.63 -20.34
N THR A 227 -15.51 -21.44 -21.25
CA THR A 227 -14.09 -21.80 -21.33
C THR A 227 -13.17 -20.63 -21.69
N THR A 228 -13.72 -19.62 -22.37
CA THR A 228 -13.04 -18.36 -22.70
C THR A 228 -13.91 -17.18 -22.31
N GLY A 229 -13.30 -16.06 -21.93
CA GLY A 229 -14.06 -14.84 -21.67
C GLY A 229 -13.25 -13.80 -20.93
N LYS A 230 -13.95 -12.93 -20.20
CA LYS A 230 -13.34 -11.92 -19.34
C LYS A 230 -13.55 -12.26 -17.87
N VAL A 231 -12.54 -11.99 -17.05
CA VAL A 231 -12.64 -12.07 -15.59
C VAL A 231 -13.72 -11.09 -15.10
N ILE A 232 -14.57 -11.57 -14.19
CA ILE A 232 -15.63 -10.79 -13.52
C ILE A 232 -15.26 -10.57 -12.05
N GLU A 233 -16.01 -9.74 -11.34
CA GLU A 233 -15.89 -9.68 -9.89
C GLU A 233 -16.35 -11.01 -9.28
N GLY A 234 -15.49 -11.64 -8.47
CA GLY A 234 -15.74 -12.97 -7.90
C GLY A 234 -15.19 -14.12 -8.74
N ASP A 235 -15.79 -15.30 -8.60
CA ASP A 235 -15.24 -16.56 -9.10
C ASP A 235 -15.99 -17.07 -10.32
N LYS A 236 -15.23 -17.52 -11.33
CA LYS A 236 -15.72 -18.34 -12.44
C LYS A 236 -15.27 -19.78 -12.27
N ASN A 237 -16.14 -20.72 -12.61
CA ASN A 237 -15.88 -22.15 -12.46
C ASN A 237 -16.16 -22.87 -13.78
N VAL A 238 -15.10 -23.28 -14.48
CA VAL A 238 -15.16 -24.00 -15.75
C VAL A 238 -14.96 -25.49 -15.48
N THR A 239 -15.80 -26.36 -16.03
CA THR A 239 -15.69 -27.82 -15.79
C THR A 239 -15.50 -28.61 -17.08
N TYR A 240 -14.46 -29.44 -17.13
CA TYR A 240 -14.20 -30.40 -18.20
C TYR A 240 -14.58 -31.82 -17.78
N VAL A 241 -15.18 -32.58 -18.71
CA VAL A 241 -15.71 -33.93 -18.48
C VAL A 241 -14.85 -34.98 -19.18
N TYR A 242 -14.56 -36.08 -18.49
CA TYR A 242 -13.70 -37.16 -18.98
C TYR A 242 -14.35 -38.53 -18.82
N LYS A 243 -14.03 -39.45 -19.73
CA LYS A 243 -14.46 -40.86 -19.68
C LYS A 243 -13.30 -41.75 -19.25
N LEU A 244 -13.59 -42.78 -18.46
CA LEU A 244 -12.60 -43.80 -18.09
C LEU A 244 -12.30 -44.71 -19.29
N VAL A 245 -11.04 -44.80 -19.69
CA VAL A 245 -10.61 -45.67 -20.82
C VAL A 245 -9.72 -46.83 -20.42
N LYS A 246 -9.05 -46.75 -19.25
CA LYS A 246 -8.21 -47.83 -18.73
C LYS A 246 -8.28 -47.90 -17.22
N THR A 247 -8.47 -49.11 -16.70
CA THR A 247 -8.27 -49.45 -15.29
C THR A 247 -6.95 -50.20 -15.12
N PRO A 248 -6.23 -50.02 -14.00
CA PRO A 248 -5.09 -50.86 -13.69
C PRO A 248 -5.55 -52.31 -13.56
N THR A 249 -4.88 -53.22 -14.25
CA THR A 249 -5.02 -54.65 -13.96
C THR A 249 -4.29 -54.91 -12.65
N VAL A 250 -5.03 -55.21 -11.58
CA VAL A 250 -4.45 -55.85 -10.40
C VAL A 250 -3.93 -57.21 -10.87
N PRO A 251 -2.63 -57.53 -10.75
CA PRO A 251 -2.19 -58.88 -11.01
C PRO A 251 -2.91 -59.79 -10.02
N THR A 252 -3.72 -60.71 -10.53
CA THR A 252 -4.29 -61.80 -9.74
C THR A 252 -3.13 -62.48 -9.00
N PRO A 253 -3.19 -62.66 -7.67
CA PRO A 253 -2.16 -63.44 -6.98
C PRO A 253 -2.08 -64.80 -7.65
N ASN A 254 -0.92 -65.11 -8.25
CA ASN A 254 -0.68 -66.43 -8.84
C ASN A 254 -1.01 -67.49 -7.79
N THR A 255 -1.89 -68.41 -8.15
CA THR A 255 -2.14 -69.63 -7.38
C THR A 255 -0.79 -70.31 -7.10
N PRO A 256 -0.49 -70.76 -5.85
CA PRO A 256 0.78 -71.40 -5.55
C PRO A 256 0.94 -72.64 -6.44
N VAL A 257 1.99 -72.66 -7.26
CA VAL A 257 2.43 -73.89 -7.93
C VAL A 257 2.98 -74.80 -6.83
N PRO A 258 2.45 -76.03 -6.64
CA PRO A 258 3.00 -76.94 -5.65
C PRO A 258 4.46 -77.29 -5.99
N PRO A 259 5.34 -77.45 -4.99
CA PRO A 259 6.75 -77.73 -5.24
C PRO A 259 6.90 -79.08 -5.94
N THR A 260 7.62 -79.07 -7.06
CA THR A 260 8.05 -80.28 -7.77
C THR A 260 9.18 -80.94 -6.98
N PRO A 261 9.15 -82.27 -6.73
CA PRO A 261 10.20 -82.93 -5.95
C PRO A 261 11.50 -83.01 -6.74
N THR A 262 12.60 -82.63 -6.10
CA THR A 262 13.97 -82.75 -6.58
C THR A 262 14.45 -84.20 -6.46
N PRO A 263 15.03 -84.78 -7.52
CA PRO A 263 16.12 -85.73 -7.32
C PRO A 263 17.31 -85.35 -8.20
N ASN A 264 18.52 -85.31 -7.62
CA ASN A 264 19.73 -85.80 -8.30
C ASN A 264 20.96 -85.79 -7.38
N THR A 265 21.64 -86.93 -7.35
CA THR A 265 23.11 -87.06 -7.24
C THR A 265 23.47 -88.47 -7.77
N PRO A 266 24.68 -88.71 -8.32
CA PRO A 266 25.33 -88.06 -9.44
C PRO A 266 25.91 -89.08 -10.47
N VAL A 267 26.21 -88.66 -11.69
CA VAL A 267 27.32 -89.23 -12.50
C VAL A 267 27.91 -88.17 -13.44
N ASP A 268 29.24 -88.11 -13.46
CA ASP A 268 30.17 -87.44 -14.38
C ASP A 268 31.24 -88.54 -14.74
N PRO A 269 32.12 -88.47 -15.77
CA PRO A 269 32.49 -87.29 -16.56
C PRO A 269 32.85 -87.44 -18.07
N THR A 270 33.10 -86.26 -18.68
CA THR A 270 34.15 -85.88 -19.69
C THR A 270 33.99 -86.20 -21.21
N PRO A 271 34.70 -85.48 -22.14
CA PRO A 271 35.03 -84.03 -22.20
C PRO A 271 35.06 -83.36 -23.63
N ASN A 272 35.04 -82.02 -23.61
CA ASN A 272 35.71 -81.02 -24.48
C ASN A 272 35.19 -80.61 -25.87
N LYS A 273 34.86 -79.30 -25.97
CA LYS A 273 35.48 -78.37 -26.93
C LYS A 273 35.46 -76.92 -26.37
N PRO A 274 36.56 -76.14 -26.44
CA PRO A 274 36.60 -74.75 -25.99
C PRO A 274 36.11 -73.75 -27.07
N MET A 275 35.49 -72.65 -26.65
CA MET A 275 35.24 -71.45 -27.47
C MET A 275 35.63 -70.20 -26.68
N ASP A 276 36.34 -69.30 -27.37
CA ASP A 276 37.01 -68.07 -26.91
C ASP A 276 36.01 -66.91 -26.65
N PRO A 277 36.34 -65.91 -25.80
CA PRO A 277 35.48 -64.78 -25.48
C PRO A 277 35.68 -63.61 -26.44
N THR A 278 34.61 -62.84 -26.70
CA THR A 278 34.67 -61.58 -27.46
C THR A 278 34.59 -60.37 -26.51
N PRO A 279 35.41 -59.31 -26.65
CA PRO A 279 35.54 -58.25 -25.65
C PRO A 279 34.46 -57.15 -25.75
N ASN A 280 34.11 -56.60 -24.58
CA ASN A 280 33.21 -55.46 -24.40
C ASN A 280 33.86 -54.13 -24.83
N THR A 281 33.07 -53.25 -25.46
CA THR A 281 33.40 -51.83 -25.70
C THR A 281 33.02 -50.98 -24.47
N PRO A 282 33.85 -50.02 -24.02
CA PRO A 282 33.52 -49.19 -22.85
C PRO A 282 32.63 -48.01 -23.24
N VAL A 283 31.66 -47.67 -22.38
CA VAL A 283 30.91 -46.40 -22.43
C VAL A 283 31.44 -45.48 -21.34
N ASN A 284 31.80 -44.26 -21.71
CA ASN A 284 32.31 -43.21 -20.82
C ASN A 284 31.26 -42.74 -19.78
N PRO A 285 31.70 -42.24 -18.61
CA PRO A 285 30.81 -41.68 -17.59
C PRO A 285 30.31 -40.27 -17.94
N VAL A 286 29.04 -40.00 -17.64
CA VAL A 286 28.47 -38.64 -17.61
C VAL A 286 28.76 -38.02 -16.23
N PRO A 287 29.20 -36.75 -16.12
CA PRO A 287 29.50 -36.11 -14.84
C PRO A 287 28.24 -35.84 -14.00
N GLU A 288 28.34 -36.08 -12.69
CA GLU A 288 27.34 -35.74 -11.68
C GLU A 288 27.20 -34.22 -11.51
N GLN A 289 25.96 -33.72 -11.53
CA GLN A 289 25.61 -32.36 -11.11
C GLN A 289 25.21 -32.38 -9.62
N PRO A 290 25.73 -31.48 -8.76
CA PRO A 290 25.40 -31.49 -7.34
C PRO A 290 23.92 -31.20 -7.08
N ALA A 291 23.32 -31.98 -6.18
CA ALA A 291 21.96 -31.80 -5.71
C ALA A 291 21.82 -30.52 -4.85
N GLN A 292 20.78 -29.73 -5.14
CA GLN A 292 20.36 -28.59 -4.34
C GLN A 292 19.51 -29.08 -3.13
N PRO A 293 19.68 -28.56 -1.90
CA PRO A 293 18.91 -29.01 -0.75
C PRO A 293 17.42 -28.60 -0.82
N ALA A 294 16.55 -29.49 -0.34
CA ALA A 294 15.10 -29.28 -0.23
C ALA A 294 14.73 -28.24 0.85
N PRO A 295 13.65 -27.45 0.69
CA PRO A 295 13.12 -26.60 1.75
C PRO A 295 12.37 -27.43 2.81
N ALA A 296 12.56 -27.02 4.07
CA ALA A 296 11.95 -27.62 5.25
C ALA A 296 10.44 -27.33 5.33
N LEU A 297 9.70 -28.32 5.84
CA LEU A 297 8.26 -28.29 6.10
C LEU A 297 7.93 -27.29 7.22
N GLU A 298 7.05 -26.33 6.94
CA GLU A 298 6.40 -25.50 7.96
C GLU A 298 5.34 -26.31 8.73
N GLN A 299 5.35 -26.17 10.06
CA GLN A 299 4.39 -26.79 10.98
C GLN A 299 3.12 -25.94 11.09
N LEU A 300 1.97 -26.61 11.19
CA LEU A 300 0.65 -26.02 11.48
C LEU A 300 0.58 -25.42 12.89
N PRO A 301 -0.22 -24.35 13.13
CA PRO A 301 -0.32 -23.71 14.44
C PRO A 301 -1.22 -24.51 15.40
N ASN A 302 -0.76 -24.67 16.65
CA ASN A 302 -1.58 -25.12 17.77
C ASN A 302 -1.96 -23.94 18.67
N THR A 303 -3.25 -23.87 18.99
CA THR A 303 -3.93 -22.94 19.91
C THR A 303 -3.61 -23.23 21.39
N GLY A 304 -3.51 -22.19 22.23
CA GLY A 304 -3.82 -22.30 23.66
C GLY A 304 -2.95 -21.48 24.64
N GLU A 305 -3.49 -20.33 25.05
CA GLU A 305 -3.45 -19.70 26.38
C GLU A 305 -2.16 -19.18 27.09
N THR A 306 -2.23 -17.87 27.37
CA THR A 306 -1.82 -17.11 28.58
C THR A 306 -0.34 -16.92 28.94
N GLY A 307 0.03 -15.65 29.20
CA GLY A 307 1.13 -15.30 30.12
C GLY A 307 2.05 -14.15 29.70
N SER A 308 1.68 -12.93 30.11
CA SER A 308 2.54 -11.84 30.64
C SER A 308 3.96 -11.53 30.08
N VAL A 309 4.09 -10.27 29.65
CA VAL A 309 5.20 -9.30 29.78
C VAL A 309 6.67 -9.77 29.71
N ALA A 310 7.41 -9.25 28.73
CA ALA A 310 8.76 -8.71 28.93
C ALA A 310 9.25 -7.96 27.68
N SER A 311 9.46 -6.65 27.85
CA SER A 311 10.20 -5.79 26.93
C SER A 311 11.68 -6.20 26.88
N ALA A 312 12.27 -6.27 25.69
CA ALA A 312 13.73 -6.31 25.54
C ALA A 312 14.16 -5.43 24.36
N LEU A 313 14.70 -4.26 24.70
CA LEU A 313 15.49 -3.39 23.84
C LEU A 313 16.92 -3.94 23.74
N LEU A 314 17.40 -4.16 22.52
CA LEU A 314 18.82 -4.12 22.12
C LEU A 314 18.81 -3.60 20.67
N GLY A 315 19.43 -2.48 20.30
CA GLY A 315 20.71 -1.98 20.75
C GLY A 315 21.78 -2.42 19.74
N ALA A 316 21.90 -1.72 18.61
CA ALA A 316 23.04 -1.84 17.72
C ALA A 316 23.36 -0.49 17.07
N VAL A 317 24.32 0.20 17.67
CA VAL A 317 25.01 1.37 17.12
C VAL A 317 26.15 0.84 16.26
N ALA A 318 26.19 1.20 14.98
CA ALA A 318 27.39 1.09 14.15
C ALA A 318 27.64 2.46 13.50
N GLY A 319 28.63 3.17 14.02
CA GLY A 319 29.24 4.30 13.33
C GLY A 319 30.38 3.82 12.43
N VAL A 320 30.74 4.62 11.43
CA VAL A 320 32.07 5.26 11.24
C VAL A 320 32.28 5.70 9.79
N ALA A 321 32.66 6.99 9.67
CA ALA A 321 33.56 7.65 8.72
C ALA A 321 33.18 8.04 7.27
N GLY A 322 33.47 9.32 7.00
CA GLY A 322 34.00 9.86 5.73
C GLY A 322 32.94 10.57 4.88
N LEU A 323 33.09 11.79 4.36
CA LEU A 323 34.25 12.65 4.13
C LEU A 323 33.76 14.10 4.00
N ALA A 324 34.57 15.04 4.50
CA ALA A 324 34.43 16.46 4.25
C ALA A 324 34.84 16.81 2.80
N ALA A 325 34.09 17.70 2.15
CA ALA A 325 34.62 18.53 1.07
C ALA A 325 33.97 19.93 1.14
N LEU A 326 34.75 20.86 1.70
CA LEU A 326 34.60 22.30 1.54
C LEU A 326 34.76 22.68 0.06
N GLY A 327 33.90 23.56 -0.43
CA GLY A 327 34.07 24.21 -1.72
C GLY A 327 33.30 25.53 -1.81
N ARG A 328 33.80 26.58 -1.12
CA ARG A 328 33.43 27.98 -1.38
C ARG A 328 34.19 28.48 -2.62
N ARG A 329 33.48 29.13 -3.54
CA ARG A 329 33.92 30.15 -4.53
C ARG A 329 32.66 30.53 -5.31
N LYS A 330 32.38 31.77 -5.73
CA LYS A 330 32.89 33.12 -5.50
C LYS A 330 31.81 34.01 -6.18
N GLU A 331 31.58 35.21 -5.66
CA GLU A 331 30.76 36.23 -6.32
C GLU A 331 31.29 36.55 -7.73
N GLU A 332 30.38 36.84 -8.67
CA GLU A 332 30.62 37.77 -9.77
C GLU A 332 29.37 38.64 -9.96
N GLU A 333 29.62 39.94 -10.10
CA GLU A 333 28.69 41.04 -10.35
C GLU A 333 27.88 40.85 -11.64
N LYS A 334 26.61 41.28 -11.61
CA LYS A 334 26.07 42.20 -12.62
C LYS A 334 24.83 42.92 -12.13
#